data_AF-A0AA35W9C5-F1
#
_entry.id   AF-A0AA35W9C5-F1
#
_cell.length_a   1.000
_cell.length_b   1.000
_cell.length_c   1.000
_cell.angle_alpha   90.00
_cell.angle_beta   90.00
_cell.angle_gamma   90.00
#
_symmetry.space_group_name_H-M   'P 1'
#
loop_
_entity.id
_entity.type
_entity.pdbx_description
1 polymer ?
#
loop_
_entity_poly.entity_id
_entity_poly.type
_entity_poly.pdbx_seq_one_letter_code
_entity_poly.pdbx_strand_id
1 'polypeptide(L)'
;MEQQGQKTVSAEKKTSQEDEDSRFDMEPSTQALANQVTPKVTGKELEFLAIELGLEKCEFGIIESNHPLDVKRQTLEVLSEWKKKDENYTWRFLIKALKAPAVNLGGVAKDVKQWVIDNIPKPLR
;
A
#
# COMPACT_ATOMS: atom_id res chain seq x y z
N MET A 1 28.58 -35.04 34.85
CA MET A 1 29.12 -33.67 34.93
C MET A 1 29.95 -33.43 33.68
N GLU A 2 30.16 -32.17 33.27
CA GLU A 2 30.71 -31.70 31.97
C GLU A 2 29.61 -31.45 30.93
N GLN A 3 29.04 -30.24 30.82
CA GLN A 3 29.52 -28.92 30.35
C GLN A 3 29.26 -28.66 28.85
N GLN A 4 28.35 -27.69 28.65
CA GLN A 4 28.38 -26.56 27.71
C GLN A 4 28.47 -26.78 26.20
N GLY A 5 27.59 -26.05 25.50
CA GLY A 5 27.71 -25.79 24.07
C GLY A 5 26.56 -25.00 23.44
N GLN A 6 26.07 -23.93 24.08
CA GLN A 6 25.29 -22.91 23.37
C GLN A 6 26.17 -22.27 22.29
N LYS A 7 25.72 -22.31 21.03
CA LYS A 7 26.20 -21.56 19.86
C LYS A 7 25.23 -21.94 18.72
N THR A 8 24.59 -21.06 17.97
CA THR A 8 24.90 -19.67 17.60
C THR A 8 23.62 -18.93 17.23
N VAL A 9 23.62 -17.66 17.62
CA VAL A 9 22.78 -16.58 17.15
C VAL A 9 23.00 -16.38 15.64
N SER A 10 21.95 -16.38 14.85
CA SER A 10 21.93 -15.66 13.56
C SER A 10 20.62 -14.88 13.46
N ALA A 11 20.57 -13.80 14.23
CA ALA A 11 19.72 -12.66 13.94
C ALA A 11 20.33 -11.93 12.73
N GLU A 12 20.12 -12.45 11.53
CA GLU A 12 20.19 -11.62 10.33
C GLU A 12 18.83 -10.93 10.18
N LYS A 13 18.60 -9.96 11.05
CA LYS A 13 17.66 -8.88 10.76
C LYS A 13 18.30 -8.11 9.60
N LYS A 14 18.02 -8.54 8.36
CA LYS A 14 18.06 -7.65 7.20
C LYS A 14 17.12 -6.51 7.56
N THR A 15 17.66 -5.49 8.21
CA THR A 15 17.04 -4.18 8.24
C THR A 15 17.00 -3.77 6.79
N SER A 16 15.83 -4.03 6.22
CA SER A 16 15.47 -3.72 4.86
C SER A 16 15.92 -2.29 4.56
N GLN A 17 16.62 -2.11 3.43
CA GLN A 17 16.93 -0.83 2.79
C GLN A 17 15.64 -0.03 2.39
N GLU A 18 14.50 -0.41 2.97
CA GLU A 18 13.13 -0.03 2.66
C GLU A 18 12.59 1.03 3.64
N ASP A 19 13.16 1.13 4.84
CA ASP A 19 12.72 2.07 5.90
C ASP A 19 13.37 3.46 5.80
N GLU A 20 14.41 3.64 4.99
CA GLU A 20 15.16 4.91 4.90
C GLU A 20 14.90 5.73 3.63
N ASP A 21 14.16 5.20 2.66
CA ASP A 21 13.88 5.96 1.44
C ASP A 21 12.69 6.90 1.67
N SER A 22 13.03 8.18 1.88
CA SER A 22 12.11 9.27 2.21
C SER A 22 11.07 9.56 1.13
N ARG A 23 11.23 9.03 -0.10
CA ARG A 23 10.19 9.10 -1.13
C ARG A 23 8.91 8.40 -0.70
N PHE A 24 9.04 7.35 0.12
CA PHE A 24 7.87 6.60 0.58
C PHE A 24 7.08 7.33 1.68
N ASP A 25 7.67 8.34 2.32
CA ASP A 25 6.99 9.18 3.31
C ASP A 25 6.21 10.33 2.67
N MET A 26 6.29 10.49 1.34
CA MET A 26 5.53 11.50 0.59
C MET A 26 4.09 11.08 0.31
N GLU A 27 3.20 12.05 0.12
CA GLU A 27 1.81 11.82 -0.28
C GLU A 27 1.71 11.30 -1.73
N PRO A 28 0.96 10.23 -1.99
CA PRO A 28 0.67 9.78 -3.35
C PRO A 28 -0.27 10.71 -4.12
N SER A 29 0.02 10.99 -5.39
CA SER A 29 -1.01 11.51 -6.29
C SER A 29 -2.08 10.44 -6.49
N THR A 30 -3.32 10.70 -6.05
CA THR A 30 -4.47 9.79 -6.17
C THR A 30 -4.66 9.34 -7.62
N GLN A 31 -4.50 10.26 -8.58
CA GLN A 31 -4.64 9.97 -10.00
C GLN A 31 -3.52 9.09 -10.55
N ALA A 32 -2.26 9.40 -10.22
CA ALA A 32 -1.12 8.59 -10.66
C ALA A 32 -1.22 7.19 -10.07
N LEU A 33 -1.62 7.10 -8.81
CA LEU A 33 -1.77 5.86 -8.10
C LEU A 33 -2.89 4.99 -8.64
N ALA A 34 -4.07 5.56 -8.87
CA ALA A 34 -5.18 4.82 -9.48
C ALA A 34 -4.78 4.24 -10.83
N ASN A 35 -3.99 4.96 -11.64
CA ASN A 35 -3.49 4.44 -12.92
C ASN A 35 -2.52 3.25 -12.74
N GLN A 36 -1.78 3.16 -11.64
CA GLN A 36 -0.88 2.04 -11.36
C GLN A 36 -1.59 0.83 -10.74
N VAL A 37 -2.58 1.08 -9.88
CA VAL A 37 -3.28 0.02 -9.12
C VAL A 37 -4.43 -0.58 -9.91
N THR A 38 -5.31 0.26 -10.49
CA THR A 38 -6.55 -0.19 -11.17
C THR A 38 -6.34 -1.32 -12.18
N PRO A 39 -5.30 -1.31 -13.06
CA PRO A 39 -5.18 -2.34 -14.10
C PRO A 39 -4.97 -3.76 -13.57
N LYS A 40 -4.66 -3.91 -12.28
CA LYS A 40 -4.26 -5.18 -11.64
C LYS A 40 -5.17 -5.57 -10.48
N VAL A 41 -6.29 -4.87 -10.31
CA VAL A 41 -7.18 -5.02 -9.15
C VAL A 41 -8.61 -5.26 -9.62
N THR A 42 -9.25 -6.25 -9.01
CA THR A 42 -10.68 -6.52 -9.15
C THR A 42 -11.50 -5.74 -8.12
N GLY A 43 -12.81 -5.57 -8.33
CA GLY A 43 -13.68 -4.89 -7.36
C GLY A 43 -13.60 -5.48 -5.94
N LYS A 44 -13.39 -6.80 -5.82
CA LYS A 44 -13.24 -7.48 -4.52
C LYS A 44 -11.91 -7.17 -3.83
N GLU A 45 -10.81 -7.17 -4.57
CA GLU A 45 -9.50 -6.77 -4.02
C GLU A 45 -9.49 -5.28 -3.65
N LEU A 46 -10.24 -4.47 -4.39
CA LEU A 46 -10.45 -3.06 -4.08
C LEU A 46 -11.25 -2.87 -2.78
N GLU A 47 -12.29 -3.67 -2.54
CA GLU A 47 -13.03 -3.66 -1.26
C GLU A 47 -12.09 -3.95 -0.08
N PHE A 48 -11.26 -4.99 -0.18
CA PHE A 48 -10.30 -5.31 0.88
C PHE A 48 -9.26 -4.22 1.05
N LEU A 49 -8.78 -3.63 -0.05
CA LEU A 49 -7.84 -2.51 0.02
C LEU A 49 -8.49 -1.30 0.70
N ALA A 50 -9.73 -0.96 0.37
CA ALA A 50 -10.46 0.14 1.01
C ALA A 50 -10.53 -0.07 2.53
N ILE A 51 -10.83 -1.29 2.97
CA ILE A 51 -10.90 -1.65 4.39
C ILE A 51 -9.52 -1.53 5.07
N GLU A 52 -8.45 -2.02 4.45
CA GLU A 52 -7.08 -1.87 4.96
C GLU A 52 -6.62 -0.41 5.01
N LEU A 53 -7.18 0.44 4.15
CA LEU A 53 -6.96 1.89 4.14
C LEU A 53 -7.88 2.63 5.13
N GLY A 54 -8.68 1.93 5.93
CA GLY A 54 -9.50 2.50 7.00
C GLY A 54 -10.90 2.96 6.57
N LEU A 55 -11.36 2.59 5.36
CA LEU A 55 -12.75 2.78 4.99
C LEU A 55 -13.62 1.68 5.60
N GLU A 56 -14.84 2.04 6.00
CA GLU A 56 -15.83 1.07 6.42
C GLU A 56 -16.47 0.37 5.21
N LYS A 57 -16.93 -0.86 5.41
CA LYS A 57 -17.59 -1.64 4.35
C LYS A 57 -18.80 -0.90 3.74
N CYS A 58 -19.55 -0.18 4.57
CA CYS A 58 -20.69 0.62 4.10
C CYS A 58 -20.26 1.77 3.18
N GLU A 59 -19.12 2.40 3.45
CA GLU A 59 -18.57 3.48 2.63
C GLU A 59 -18.12 2.94 1.27
N PHE A 60 -17.43 1.79 1.26
CA PHE A 60 -17.11 1.13 0.00
C PHE A 60 -18.37 0.75 -0.80
N GLY A 61 -19.42 0.27 -0.13
CA GLY A 61 -20.70 -0.05 -0.78
C GLY A 61 -21.36 1.18 -1.44
N ILE A 62 -21.21 2.36 -0.85
CA ILE A 62 -21.67 3.63 -1.46
C ILE A 62 -20.84 3.95 -2.72
N ILE A 63 -19.52 3.82 -2.65
CA ILE A 63 -18.61 4.03 -3.79
C ILE A 63 -18.95 3.07 -4.93
N GLU A 64 -19.13 1.78 -4.64
CA GLU A 64 -19.50 0.77 -5.62
C GLU A 64 -20.86 1.08 -6.27
N SER A 65 -21.82 1.56 -5.49
CA SER A 65 -23.15 1.95 -5.98
C SER A 65 -23.13 3.21 -6.85
N ASN A 66 -22.28 4.19 -6.52
CA ASN A 66 -22.11 5.43 -7.29
C ASN A 66 -21.39 5.18 -8.63
N HIS A 67 -20.50 4.19 -8.66
CA HIS A 67 -19.64 3.88 -9.81
C HIS A 67 -19.71 2.39 -10.16
N PRO A 68 -20.87 1.87 -10.61
CA PRO A 68 -21.02 0.45 -10.90
C PRO A 68 -20.12 0.05 -12.07
N LEU A 69 -19.38 -1.05 -11.90
CA LEU A 69 -18.46 -1.64 -12.89
C LEU A 69 -17.24 -0.78 -13.29
N ASP A 70 -17.14 0.46 -12.83
CA ASP A 70 -16.01 1.35 -13.11
C ASP A 70 -14.98 1.29 -11.97
N VAL A 71 -14.20 0.20 -11.95
CA VAL A 71 -13.15 -0.04 -10.94
C VAL A 71 -12.14 1.10 -10.88
N LYS A 72 -11.91 1.82 -11.98
CA LYS A 72 -11.01 2.97 -12.00
C LYS A 72 -11.56 4.12 -11.18
N ARG A 73 -12.83 4.48 -11.39
CA ARG A 73 -13.49 5.53 -10.60
C ARG A 73 -13.64 5.12 -9.14
N GLN A 74 -14.01 3.87 -8.88
CA GLN A 74 -14.06 3.32 -7.52
C GLN A 74 -12.70 3.46 -6.82
N THR A 75 -11.60 3.11 -7.53
CA THR A 75 -10.24 3.22 -6.98
C THR A 75 -9.89 4.67 -6.66
N LEU A 76 -10.20 5.61 -7.56
CA LEU A 76 -9.98 7.04 -7.32
C LEU A 76 -10.74 7.55 -6.10
N GLU A 77 -12.00 7.15 -5.95
CA GLU A 77 -12.83 7.56 -4.84
C GLU A 77 -12.36 6.94 -3.52
N VAL A 78 -12.01 5.65 -3.49
CA VAL A 78 -11.39 5.00 -2.31
C VAL A 78 -10.13 5.74 -1.86
N LEU A 79 -9.23 6.08 -2.79
CA LEU A 79 -8.00 6.81 -2.47
C LEU A 79 -8.27 8.25 -2.00
N SER A 80 -9.30 8.88 -2.56
CA SER A 80 -9.76 10.21 -2.15
C SER A 80 -10.33 10.19 -0.73
N GLU A 81 -11.16 9.21 -0.40
CA GLU A 81 -11.73 9.03 0.93
C GLU A 81 -10.65 8.66 1.96
N TRP A 82 -9.71 7.77 1.60
CA TRP A 82 -8.57 7.46 2.45
C TRP A 82 -7.76 8.72 2.78
N LYS A 83 -7.46 9.57 1.79
CA LYS A 83 -6.76 10.84 1.99
C LYS A 83 -7.48 11.78 2.96
N LYS A 84 -8.82 11.78 2.98
CA LYS A 84 -9.60 12.62 3.91
C LYS A 84 -9.58 12.09 5.35
N LYS A 85 -9.41 10.78 5.52
CA LYS A 85 -9.51 10.09 6.81
C LYS A 85 -8.17 9.95 7.52
N ASP A 86 -7.09 9.77 6.78
CA ASP A 86 -5.78 9.47 7.34
C ASP A 86 -4.76 10.53 6.93
N GLU A 87 -4.25 11.24 7.92
CA GLU A 87 -3.12 12.18 7.79
C GLU A 87 -1.80 11.48 7.43
N ASN A 88 -1.72 10.15 7.59
CA ASN A 88 -0.61 9.30 7.16
C ASN A 88 -0.79 8.73 5.74
N TYR A 89 -1.57 9.42 4.89
CA TYR A 89 -1.75 9.13 3.45
C TYR A 89 -0.40 9.20 2.70
N THR A 90 0.37 8.12 2.78
CA THR A 90 1.76 8.04 2.28
C THR A 90 1.95 6.80 1.41
N TRP A 91 2.93 6.86 0.50
CA TRP A 91 3.30 5.71 -0.32
C TRP A 91 3.68 4.48 0.53
N ARG A 92 4.35 4.70 1.67
CA ARG A 92 4.75 3.62 2.59
C ARG A 92 3.54 2.89 3.15
N PHE A 93 2.56 3.62 3.65
CA PHE A 93 1.34 3.02 4.19
C PHE A 93 0.58 2.24 3.12
N LEU A 94 0.43 2.81 1.93
CA LEU A 94 -0.22 2.15 0.82
C LEU A 94 0.49 0.85 0.40
N ILE A 95 1.82 0.90 0.22
CA ILE A 95 2.59 -0.29 -0.18
C ILE A 95 2.44 -1.39 0.88
N LYS A 96 2.31 -1.01 2.16
CA LYS A 96 2.01 -1.96 3.25
C LYS A 96 0.59 -2.53 3.11
N ALA A 97 -0.42 -1.70 2.85
CA ALA A 97 -1.81 -2.13 2.69
C ALA A 97 -1.99 -3.08 1.48
N LEU A 98 -1.33 -2.79 0.35
CA LEU A 98 -1.33 -3.68 -0.83
C LEU A 98 -0.73 -5.05 -0.55
N LYS A 99 0.20 -5.15 0.41
CA LYS A 99 0.82 -6.41 0.85
C LYS A 99 0.02 -7.11 1.95
N ALA A 100 -1.06 -6.52 2.45
CA ALA A 100 -1.86 -7.12 3.50
C ALA A 100 -2.39 -8.50 3.05
N PRO A 101 -2.40 -9.52 3.93
CA PRO A 101 -2.84 -10.87 3.56
C PRO A 101 -4.26 -10.92 2.97
N ALA A 102 -5.14 -10.02 3.43
CA ALA A 102 -6.52 -9.92 2.95
C ALA A 102 -6.62 -9.37 1.52
N VAL A 103 -5.69 -8.48 1.15
CA VAL A 103 -5.65 -7.82 -0.17
C VAL A 103 -4.89 -8.67 -1.18
N ASN A 104 -3.77 -9.28 -0.76
CA ASN A 104 -2.94 -10.18 -1.57
C ASN A 104 -2.38 -9.57 -2.88
N LEU A 105 -2.19 -8.26 -2.93
CA LEU A 105 -1.65 -7.53 -4.08
C LEU A 105 -0.14 -7.29 -3.98
N GLY A 106 0.60 -8.29 -3.48
CA GLY A 106 2.04 -8.18 -3.25
C GLY A 106 2.88 -7.91 -4.52
N GLY A 107 2.39 -8.34 -5.69
CA GLY A 107 2.96 -7.99 -6.99
C GLY A 107 2.77 -6.51 -7.32
N VAL A 108 1.54 -6.00 -7.20
CA VAL A 108 1.21 -4.59 -7.42
C VAL A 108 1.99 -3.68 -6.47
N ALA A 109 2.15 -4.08 -5.21
CA ALA A 109 2.95 -3.35 -4.24
C ALA A 109 4.42 -3.17 -4.68
N LYS A 110 5.02 -4.18 -5.33
CA LYS A 110 6.37 -4.10 -5.89
C LYS A 110 6.43 -3.15 -7.08
N ASP A 111 5.43 -3.21 -7.96
CA ASP A 111 5.35 -2.36 -9.14
C ASP A 111 5.17 -0.89 -8.76
N VAL A 112 4.26 -0.60 -7.80
CA VAL A 112 4.07 0.75 -7.25
C VAL A 112 5.37 1.24 -6.61
N LYS A 113 6.05 0.38 -5.83
CA LYS A 113 7.33 0.72 -5.22
C LYS A 113 8.38 1.10 -6.27
N GLN A 114 8.52 0.30 -7.33
CA GLN A 114 9.46 0.56 -8.41
C GLN A 114 9.09 1.86 -9.15
N TRP A 115 7.81 2.06 -9.45
CA TRP A 115 7.33 3.28 -10.08
C TRP A 115 7.66 4.54 -9.25
N VAL A 116 7.48 4.49 -7.93
CA VAL A 116 7.87 5.60 -7.04
C VAL A 116 9.38 5.85 -7.12
N ILE A 117 10.19 4.79 -7.16
CA ILE A 117 11.65 4.92 -7.27
C ILE A 117 12.06 5.58 -8.59
N ASP A 118 11.37 5.26 -9.68
CA ASP A 118 11.72 5.72 -11.02
C ASP A 118 11.18 7.12 -11.34
N ASN A 119 10.05 7.51 -10.74
CA ASN A 119 9.31 8.73 -11.13
C ASN A 119 9.29 9.82 -10.05
N ILE A 120 9.52 9.47 -8.78
CA ILE A 120 9.52 10.45 -7.68
C ILE A 120 10.98 10.76 -7.32
N PRO A 121 11.43 12.03 -7.49
CA PRO A 121 12.78 12.41 -7.10
C PRO A 121 12.92 12.29 -5.58
N LYS A 122 14.12 11.91 -5.12
CA LYS A 122 14.41 11.92 -3.69
C LYS A 122 14.30 13.36 -3.17
N PRO A 123 13.59 13.59 -2.06
CA PRO A 123 13.54 14.92 -1.47
C PRO A 123 14.95 15.34 -1.05
N LEU A 124 15.32 16.58 -1.40
CA LEU A 124 16.58 17.18 -0.97
C LEU A 124 16.47 17.43 0.55
N ARG A 125 17.35 16.79 1.33
CA ARG A 125 17.50 17.05 2.77
C ARG A 125 18.29 18.32 3.00
#